data_AF-A0A8B8N1E6-F1
#
_entry.id   AF-A0A8B8N1E6-F1
#
_cell.length_a   1.000
_cell.length_b   1.000
_cell.length_c   1.000
_cell.angle_alpha   90.00
_cell.angle_beta   90.00
_cell.angle_gamma   90.00
#
_symmetry.space_group_name_H-M   'P 1'
#
loop_
_entity.id
_entity.type
_entity.pdbx_description
1 polymer ?
#
loop_
_entity_poly.entity_id
_entity_poly.type
_entity_poly.pdbx_seq_one_letter_code
_entity_poly.pdbx_strand_id
1 'polypeptide(L)'
;MEKSKLFTLKELEKGTDHFNENRILGQGGQGTIYNGMLIDGRIVAVKRSRIVDEEQGEQFANEIMILSQINHHNVVKLLGCCLETEVPLFVYEVSPSGTLYLHLHNPTEEFLGSWEMRLRIATKVVRALSYLRFAAAIPIHHRDVKSSNFLLDDKYPAKVADFRTSRSIAIDQTHLTTGVKGTIGYLDPEYFQTSQFMDKSDMYGFGVVLVELLIFY
;
A
#
# COMPACT_ATOMS: atom_id res chain seq x y z
N MET A 1 13.05 -7.06 15.08
CA MET A 1 11.70 -6.89 14.51
C MET A 1 10.75 -6.59 15.64
N GLU A 2 10.11 -5.43 15.67
CA GLU A 2 8.92 -5.27 16.51
C GLU A 2 7.85 -6.24 15.97
N LYS A 3 7.32 -7.10 16.85
CA LYS A 3 6.22 -8.00 16.48
C LYS A 3 4.97 -7.15 16.24
N SER A 4 4.21 -7.47 15.19
CA SER A 4 2.89 -6.88 14.96
C SER A 4 2.02 -7.00 16.23
N LYS A 5 1.47 -5.89 16.70
CA LYS A 5 0.68 -5.82 17.94
C LYS A 5 -0.78 -6.17 17.66
N LEU A 6 -1.42 -6.90 18.58
CA LEU A 6 -2.88 -6.97 18.64
C LEU A 6 -3.39 -5.76 19.43
N PHE A 7 -4.20 -4.94 18.77
CA PHE A 7 -4.89 -3.80 19.37
C PHE A 7 -6.32 -4.21 19.73
N THR A 8 -6.81 -3.67 20.84
CA THR A 8 -8.23 -3.79 21.19
C THR A 8 -9.05 -2.76 20.43
N LEU A 9 -10.32 -3.05 20.17
CA LEU A 9 -11.24 -2.10 19.53
C LEU A 9 -11.34 -0.83 20.38
N LYS A 10 -11.40 -0.97 21.71
CA LYS A 10 -11.47 0.15 22.66
C LYS A 10 -10.26 1.09 22.55
N GLU A 11 -9.05 0.55 22.37
CA GLU A 11 -7.85 1.37 22.13
C GLU A 11 -7.98 2.18 20.83
N LEU A 12 -8.44 1.54 19.75
CA LEU A 12 -8.55 2.17 18.44
C LEU A 12 -9.70 3.18 18.38
N GLU A 13 -10.84 2.90 19.00
CA GLU A 13 -11.95 3.84 19.16
C GLU A 13 -11.48 5.08 19.90
N LYS A 14 -10.83 4.92 21.05
CA LYS A 14 -10.31 6.07 21.80
C LYS A 14 -9.28 6.85 20.98
N GLY A 15 -8.38 6.17 20.28
CA GLY A 15 -7.33 6.82 19.50
C GLY A 15 -7.85 7.57 18.27
N THR A 16 -8.94 7.11 17.68
CA THR A 16 -9.59 7.70 16.50
C THR A 16 -10.77 8.59 16.83
N ASP A 17 -11.01 8.88 18.11
CA ASP A 17 -12.19 9.62 18.59
C ASP A 17 -13.50 9.00 18.08
N HIS A 18 -13.67 7.70 18.31
CA HIS A 18 -14.80 6.89 17.85
C HIS A 18 -14.94 6.86 16.32
N PHE A 19 -13.82 6.76 15.60
CA PHE A 19 -13.77 6.84 14.13
C PHE A 19 -14.41 8.13 13.60
N ASN A 20 -14.05 9.27 14.20
CA ASN A 20 -14.56 10.60 13.83
C ASN A 20 -14.26 10.91 12.35
N GLU A 21 -15.24 11.43 11.62
CA GLU A 21 -15.09 11.84 10.21
C GLU A 21 -14.04 12.93 10.02
N ASN A 22 -13.84 13.80 11.01
CA ASN A 22 -12.81 14.84 10.99
C ASN A 22 -11.38 14.28 11.06
N ARG A 23 -11.23 12.98 11.33
CA ARG A 23 -9.94 12.27 11.39
C ARG A 23 -9.70 11.40 10.15
N ILE A 24 -10.54 11.49 9.12
CA ILE A 24 -10.34 10.71 7.89
C ILE A 24 -9.10 11.22 7.14
N LEU A 25 -8.15 10.31 6.88
CA LEU A 25 -6.98 10.54 6.03
C LEU A 25 -7.25 10.18 4.56
N GLY A 26 -8.18 9.26 4.33
CA GLY A 26 -8.52 8.80 2.99
C GLY A 26 -9.71 7.85 3.00
N GLN A 27 -10.47 7.87 1.91
CA GLN A 27 -11.72 7.13 1.78
C GLN A 27 -11.84 6.58 0.35
N GLY A 28 -12.05 5.26 0.20
CA GLY A 28 -12.12 4.62 -1.13
C GLY A 28 -12.80 3.25 -1.11
N GLY A 29 -12.70 2.50 -2.21
CA GLY A 29 -13.33 1.18 -2.34
C GLY A 29 -12.85 0.15 -1.30
N GLN A 30 -11.68 0.37 -0.72
CA GLN A 30 -11.09 -0.52 0.29
C GLN A 30 -11.42 -0.15 1.74
N GLY A 31 -12.25 0.88 1.96
CA GLY A 31 -12.62 1.34 3.29
C GLY A 31 -12.31 2.81 3.55
N THR A 32 -12.13 3.11 4.83
CA THR A 32 -11.80 4.44 5.35
C THR A 32 -10.57 4.33 6.24
N ILE A 33 -9.62 5.24 6.07
CA ILE A 33 -8.39 5.33 6.86
C ILE A 33 -8.55 6.51 7.82
N TYR A 34 -8.39 6.27 9.11
CA TYR A 34 -8.50 7.27 10.16
C TYR A 34 -7.14 7.58 10.79
N ASN A 35 -6.91 8.84 11.13
CA ASN A 35 -5.78 9.29 11.92
C ASN A 35 -6.03 9.01 13.40
N GLY A 36 -5.31 8.05 13.96
CA GLY A 36 -5.37 7.65 15.35
C GLY A 36 -4.19 8.16 16.16
N MET A 37 -4.42 8.47 17.44
CA MET A 37 -3.36 8.70 18.43
C MET A 37 -3.45 7.65 19.53
N LEU A 38 -2.45 6.77 19.60
CA LEU A 38 -2.37 5.74 20.63
C LEU A 38 -2.11 6.37 22.02
N ILE A 39 -2.35 5.59 23.08
CA ILE A 39 -2.18 6.06 24.47
C ILE A 39 -0.73 6.46 24.80
N ASP A 40 0.24 5.90 24.09
CA ASP A 40 1.67 6.23 24.20
C ASP A 40 2.07 7.45 23.34
N GLY A 41 1.10 8.12 22.71
CA GLY A 41 1.30 9.30 21.88
C GLY A 41 1.68 9.01 20.42
N ARG A 42 1.86 7.73 20.03
CA ARG A 42 2.18 7.40 18.63
C ARG A 42 0.98 7.67 17.73
N ILE A 43 1.23 8.34 16.61
CA ILE A 43 0.25 8.58 15.56
C ILE A 43 0.22 7.36 14.62
N VAL A 44 -0.97 6.87 14.29
CA VAL A 44 -1.20 5.67 13.47
C VAL A 44 -2.30 5.88 12.44
N ALA A 45 -2.23 5.15 11.33
CA ALA A 45 -3.30 5.10 10.34
C ALA A 45 -4.13 3.82 10.57
N VAL A 46 -5.41 3.99 10.94
CA VAL A 46 -6.33 2.89 11.20
C VAL A 46 -7.22 2.67 9.98
N LYS A 47 -7.04 1.56 9.26
CA LYS A 47 -7.86 1.20 8.10
C LYS A 47 -9.05 0.35 8.57
N ARG A 48 -10.25 0.85 8.28
CA ARG A 48 -11.53 0.18 8.52
C ARG A 48 -12.22 -0.10 7.18
N SER A 49 -12.41 -1.36 6.84
CA SER A 49 -13.16 -1.75 5.64
C SER A 49 -14.64 -1.40 5.76
N ARG A 50 -15.32 -1.19 4.63
CA ARG A 50 -16.76 -0.84 4.59
C ARG A 50 -17.70 -2.02 4.35
N ILE A 51 -17.25 -3.03 3.62
CA ILE A 51 -18.07 -4.17 3.19
C ILE A 51 -17.64 -5.38 4.03
N VAL A 52 -18.55 -6.28 4.33
CA VAL A 52 -18.22 -7.59 4.91
C VAL A 52 -18.44 -8.64 3.83
N ASP A 53 -17.37 -9.30 3.40
CA ASP A 53 -17.41 -10.45 2.51
C ASP A 53 -16.29 -11.44 2.88
N GLU A 54 -16.41 -12.69 2.41
CA GLU A 54 -15.41 -13.75 2.66
C GLU A 54 -14.03 -13.39 2.07
N GLU A 55 -14.01 -12.65 0.96
CA GLU A 55 -12.78 -12.24 0.29
C GLU A 55 -11.92 -11.34 1.19
N GLN A 56 -12.54 -10.54 2.05
CA GLN A 56 -11.81 -9.69 2.99
C GLN A 56 -11.06 -10.47 4.06
N GLY A 57 -11.59 -11.61 4.52
CA GLY A 57 -10.88 -12.48 5.46
C GLY A 57 -9.59 -13.02 4.85
N GLU A 58 -9.65 -13.49 3.61
CA GLU A 58 -8.48 -13.95 2.86
C GLU A 58 -7.48 -12.82 2.58
N GLN A 59 -7.97 -11.66 2.14
CA GLN A 59 -7.12 -10.50 1.86
C GLN A 59 -6.46 -9.97 3.13
N PHE A 60 -7.13 -10.03 4.27
CA PHE A 60 -6.57 -9.68 5.57
C PHE A 60 -5.43 -10.61 5.98
N ALA A 61 -5.69 -11.92 5.97
CA ALA A 61 -4.67 -12.92 6.28
C ALA A 61 -3.46 -12.82 5.33
N ASN A 62 -3.73 -12.59 4.03
CA ASN A 62 -2.69 -12.41 3.01
C ASN A 62 -1.84 -11.17 3.29
N GLU A 63 -2.46 -10.01 3.53
CA GLU A 63 -1.73 -8.77 3.77
C GLU A 63 -0.85 -8.85 5.03
N ILE A 64 -1.36 -9.44 6.13
CA ILE A 64 -0.54 -9.70 7.33
C ILE A 64 0.64 -10.61 7.00
N MET A 65 0.39 -11.72 6.32
CA MET A 65 1.42 -12.69 5.98
C MET A 65 2.51 -12.06 5.10
N ILE A 66 2.15 -11.31 4.07
CA ILE A 66 3.10 -10.64 3.17
C ILE A 66 3.89 -9.56 3.93
N LEU A 67 3.21 -8.65 4.62
CA LEU A 67 3.88 -7.53 5.32
C LEU A 67 4.75 -7.99 6.49
N SER A 68 4.43 -9.12 7.13
CA SER A 68 5.26 -9.69 8.20
C SER A 68 6.65 -10.15 7.73
N GLN A 69 6.81 -10.38 6.43
CA GLN A 69 8.05 -10.85 5.81
C GLN A 69 8.89 -9.68 5.25
N ILE A 70 8.33 -8.47 5.22
CA ILE A 70 8.97 -7.30 4.61
C ILE A 70 9.60 -6.42 5.69
N ASN A 71 10.86 -6.04 5.46
CA ASN A 71 11.54 -5.03 6.25
C ASN A 71 12.30 -4.07 5.33
N HIS A 72 11.62 -3.04 4.84
CA HIS A 72 12.17 -2.07 3.91
C HIS A 72 11.61 -0.67 4.17
N HIS A 73 12.47 0.36 4.18
CA HIS A 73 12.08 1.74 4.52
C HIS A 73 11.13 2.39 3.49
N ASN A 74 11.10 1.89 2.25
CA ASN A 74 10.18 2.35 1.20
C ASN A 74 8.98 1.40 1.01
N VAL A 75 8.63 0.62 2.03
CA VAL A 75 7.38 -0.14 2.12
C VAL A 75 6.68 0.29 3.40
N VAL A 76 5.36 0.45 3.37
CA VAL A 76 4.57 0.83 4.55
C VAL A 76 4.69 -0.22 5.64
N LYS A 77 4.92 0.22 6.87
CA LYS A 77 5.01 -0.65 8.05
C LYS A 77 3.62 -0.91 8.62
N LEU A 78 3.22 -2.18 8.62
CA LEU A 78 2.11 -2.66 9.44
C LEU A 78 2.55 -2.71 10.91
N LEU A 79 1.88 -1.94 11.77
CA LEU A 79 2.13 -1.91 13.21
C LEU A 79 1.34 -3.00 13.94
N GLY A 80 0.19 -3.38 13.40
CA GLY A 80 -0.66 -4.42 13.98
C GLY A 80 -2.07 -4.44 13.40
N CYS A 81 -2.95 -5.15 14.10
CA CYS A 81 -4.35 -5.29 13.71
C CYS A 81 -5.27 -5.41 14.93
N CYS A 82 -6.58 -5.25 14.72
CA CYS A 82 -7.62 -5.53 15.70
C CYS A 82 -8.55 -6.61 15.14
N LEU A 83 -8.80 -7.64 15.95
CA LEU A 83 -9.64 -8.80 15.60
C LEU A 83 -10.98 -8.81 16.35
N GLU A 84 -11.28 -7.78 17.15
CA GLU A 84 -12.52 -7.66 17.94
C GLU A 84 -13.71 -7.13 17.11
N THR A 85 -13.57 -7.10 15.79
CA THR A 85 -14.56 -6.63 14.82
C THR A 85 -14.83 -7.71 13.77
N GLU A 86 -16.03 -7.71 13.18
CA GLU A 86 -16.43 -8.68 12.14
C GLU A 86 -15.45 -8.71 10.97
N VAL A 87 -15.06 -7.53 10.49
CA VAL A 87 -13.89 -7.37 9.61
C VAL A 87 -12.74 -6.81 10.42
N PRO A 88 -11.58 -7.47 10.45
CA PRO A 88 -10.41 -6.97 11.13
C PRO A 88 -9.97 -5.57 10.69
N LEU A 89 -9.49 -4.77 11.64
CA LEU A 89 -8.90 -3.47 11.37
C LEU A 89 -7.39 -3.59 11.23
N PHE A 90 -6.79 -2.80 10.35
CA PHE A 90 -5.34 -2.69 10.25
C PHE A 90 -4.85 -1.39 10.87
N VAL A 91 -3.66 -1.45 11.47
CA VAL A 91 -2.97 -0.30 12.05
C VAL A 91 -1.61 -0.16 11.39
N TYR A 92 -1.42 0.92 10.64
CA TYR A 92 -0.20 1.23 9.90
C TYR A 92 0.53 2.43 10.51
N GLU A 93 1.80 2.59 10.15
CA GLU A 93 2.45 3.90 10.29
C GLU A 93 1.72 4.96 9.44
N VAL A 94 1.77 6.21 9.88
CA VAL A 94 1.20 7.33 9.11
C VAL A 94 2.19 7.77 8.02
N SER A 95 1.67 8.10 6.85
CA SER A 95 2.38 8.85 5.82
C SER A 95 1.67 10.20 5.63
N PRO A 96 2.21 11.29 6.20
CA PRO A 96 1.49 12.55 6.38
C PRO A 96 1.20 13.28 5.07
N SER A 97 1.98 13.02 4.02
CA SER A 97 1.82 13.67 2.72
C SER A 97 0.82 12.94 1.82
N GLY A 98 0.08 11.93 2.29
CA GLY A 98 -0.95 11.26 1.49
C GLY A 98 -0.38 10.41 0.34
N THR A 99 -1.14 10.22 -0.73
CA THR A 99 -0.74 9.38 -1.87
C THR A 99 -0.11 10.19 -3.01
N LEU A 100 0.76 9.57 -3.81
CA LEU A 100 1.30 10.16 -5.02
C LEU A 100 0.19 10.58 -5.99
N TYR A 101 -0.89 9.79 -6.08
CA TYR A 101 -2.06 10.13 -6.90
C TYR A 101 -2.62 11.52 -6.55
N LEU A 102 -2.78 11.83 -5.27
CA LEU A 102 -3.29 13.14 -4.83
C LEU A 102 -2.38 14.28 -5.25
N HIS A 103 -1.06 14.11 -5.14
CA HIS A 103 -0.08 15.12 -5.54
C HIS A 103 0.02 15.29 -7.06
N LEU A 104 -0.29 14.25 -7.84
CA LEU A 104 -0.32 14.36 -9.30
C LEU A 104 -1.59 15.05 -9.81
N HIS A 105 -2.73 14.84 -9.14
CA HIS A 105 -4.03 15.36 -9.60
C HIS A 105 -4.43 16.69 -8.95
N ASN A 106 -3.83 17.04 -7.80
CA ASN A 106 -4.00 18.33 -7.13
C ASN A 106 -2.64 18.89 -6.72
N PRO A 107 -1.77 19.20 -7.71
CA PRO A 107 -0.38 19.44 -7.44
C PRO A 107 -0.17 20.82 -6.79
N THR A 108 0.68 20.88 -5.77
CA THR A 108 1.14 22.15 -5.18
C THR A 108 2.25 22.74 -6.04
N GLU A 109 2.48 24.07 -5.96
CA GLU A 109 3.58 24.72 -6.68
C GLU A 109 4.96 24.08 -6.37
N GLU A 110 5.16 23.64 -5.12
CA GLU A 110 6.37 22.93 -4.68
C GLU A 110 6.54 21.58 -5.38
N PHE A 111 5.46 20.81 -5.53
CA PHE A 111 5.48 19.51 -6.19
C PHE A 111 5.65 19.63 -7.71
N LEU A 112 4.95 20.59 -8.35
CA LEU A 112 5.06 20.87 -9.79
C LEU A 112 6.49 21.23 -10.21
N GLY A 113 7.14 22.09 -9.42
CA GLY A 113 8.44 22.68 -9.76
C GLY A 113 9.64 21.75 -9.62
N SER A 114 9.52 20.57 -9.00
CA SER A 114 10.69 19.77 -8.60
C SER A 114 10.81 18.46 -9.37
N TRP A 115 11.39 18.53 -10.58
CA TRP A 115 11.84 17.34 -11.34
C TRP A 115 12.68 16.38 -10.49
N GLU A 116 13.56 16.93 -9.66
CA GLU A 116 14.37 16.17 -8.72
C GLU A 116 13.51 15.37 -7.73
N MET A 117 12.40 15.94 -7.24
CA MET A 117 11.50 15.24 -6.34
C MET A 117 10.82 14.06 -7.02
N ARG A 118 10.33 14.26 -8.24
CA ARG A 118 9.72 13.20 -9.04
C ARG A 118 10.68 12.04 -9.29
N LEU A 119 11.94 12.34 -9.62
CA LEU A 119 12.99 11.33 -9.74
C LEU A 119 13.30 10.62 -8.42
N ARG A 120 13.32 11.36 -7.30
CA ARG A 120 13.49 10.78 -5.97
C ARG A 120 12.35 9.81 -5.65
N ILE A 121 11.10 10.19 -5.89
CA ILE A 121 9.90 9.34 -5.71
C ILE A 121 10.03 8.07 -6.56
N ALA A 122 10.27 8.19 -7.86
CA ALA A 122 10.46 7.05 -8.76
C ALA A 122 11.58 6.11 -8.27
N THR A 123 12.70 6.68 -7.81
CA THR A 123 13.84 5.93 -7.26
C THR A 123 13.47 5.18 -5.98
N LYS A 124 12.68 5.78 -5.09
CA LYS A 124 12.23 5.10 -3.86
C LYS A 124 11.27 3.95 -4.17
N VAL A 125 10.33 4.15 -5.09
CA VAL A 125 9.39 3.12 -5.53
C VAL A 125 10.13 1.95 -6.17
N VAL A 126 10.98 2.18 -7.15
CA VAL A 126 11.68 1.08 -7.85
C VAL A 126 12.60 0.30 -6.91
N ARG A 127 13.21 0.96 -5.92
CA ARG A 127 13.98 0.28 -4.87
C ARG A 127 13.12 -0.63 -4.00
N ALA A 128 11.92 -0.20 -3.63
CA ALA A 128 10.98 -1.03 -2.90
C ALA A 128 10.55 -2.24 -3.73
N LEU A 129 10.15 -2.04 -4.99
CA LEU A 129 9.75 -3.13 -5.89
C LEU A 129 10.90 -4.12 -6.15
N SER A 130 12.11 -3.60 -6.34
CA SER A 130 13.33 -4.43 -6.46
C SER A 130 13.60 -5.24 -5.20
N TYR A 131 13.45 -4.64 -4.02
CA TYR A 131 13.57 -5.36 -2.75
C TYR A 131 12.55 -6.50 -2.66
N LEU A 132 11.27 -6.23 -2.92
CA LEU A 132 10.20 -7.24 -2.88
C LEU A 132 10.50 -8.43 -3.79
N ARG A 133 11.09 -8.15 -4.96
CA ARG A 133 11.35 -9.18 -5.96
C ARG A 133 12.60 -10.00 -5.69
N PHE A 134 13.70 -9.35 -5.30
CA PHE A 134 15.04 -9.95 -5.35
C PHE A 134 15.70 -10.12 -3.98
N ALA A 135 15.26 -9.37 -2.96
CA ALA A 135 15.91 -9.34 -1.65
C ALA A 135 15.01 -9.81 -0.50
N ALA A 136 13.70 -9.91 -0.71
CA ALA A 136 12.80 -10.57 0.23
C ALA A 136 13.12 -12.07 0.34
N ALA A 137 12.83 -12.67 1.50
CA ALA A 137 13.11 -14.09 1.75
C ALA A 137 12.41 -15.03 0.76
N ILE A 138 11.18 -14.66 0.37
CA ILE A 138 10.43 -15.26 -0.72
C ILE A 138 10.05 -14.10 -1.65
N PRO A 139 10.27 -14.20 -2.98
CA PRO A 139 9.87 -13.16 -3.92
C PRO A 139 8.40 -12.79 -3.78
N ILE A 140 8.12 -11.49 -3.74
CA ILE A 140 6.78 -10.92 -3.60
C ILE A 140 6.44 -10.12 -4.85
N HIS A 141 5.33 -10.47 -5.50
CA HIS A 141 4.69 -9.65 -6.53
C HIS A 141 3.60 -8.79 -5.91
N HIS A 142 3.61 -7.49 -6.19
CA HIS A 142 2.66 -6.54 -5.61
C HIS A 142 1.26 -6.70 -6.22
N ARG A 143 1.20 -6.79 -7.56
CA ARG A 143 -0.02 -7.00 -8.38
C ARG A 143 -1.03 -5.85 -8.42
N ASP A 144 -0.71 -4.70 -7.84
CA ASP A 144 -1.55 -3.48 -7.91
C ASP A 144 -0.69 -2.22 -7.82
N VAL A 145 0.33 -2.16 -8.68
CA VAL A 145 1.26 -1.02 -8.77
C VAL A 145 0.55 0.16 -9.45
N LYS A 146 0.31 1.23 -8.69
CA LYS A 146 -0.34 2.47 -9.14
C LYS A 146 0.00 3.64 -8.21
N SER A 147 -0.18 4.87 -8.69
CA SER A 147 0.12 6.09 -7.93
C SER A 147 -0.68 6.22 -6.62
N SER A 148 -1.89 5.65 -6.52
CA SER A 148 -2.68 5.68 -5.28
C SER A 148 -2.14 4.74 -4.20
N ASN A 149 -1.28 3.78 -4.56
CA ASN A 149 -0.67 2.81 -3.65
C ASN A 149 0.75 3.23 -3.23
N PHE A 150 1.18 4.43 -3.64
CA PHE A 150 2.44 5.02 -3.20
C PHE A 150 2.15 6.16 -2.23
N LEU A 151 2.43 5.92 -0.95
CA LEU A 151 2.31 6.91 0.10
C LEU A 151 3.56 7.77 0.15
N LEU A 152 3.40 9.04 0.49
CA LEU A 152 4.50 10.01 0.60
C LEU A 152 4.69 10.35 2.08
N ASP A 153 5.91 10.16 2.57
CA ASP A 153 6.28 10.53 3.94
C ASP A 153 6.64 12.02 4.04
N ASP A 154 7.07 12.47 5.23
CA ASP A 154 7.69 13.77 5.43
C ASP A 154 8.92 13.93 4.52
N LYS A 155 9.00 15.06 3.80
CA LYS A 155 10.02 15.34 2.77
C LYS A 155 9.92 14.42 1.53
N TYR A 156 8.76 13.82 1.31
CA TYR A 156 8.36 13.09 0.10
C TYR A 156 9.15 11.81 -0.28
N PRO A 157 9.81 11.04 0.62
CA PRO A 157 10.21 9.70 0.25
C PRO A 157 8.95 8.83 0.10
N ALA A 158 8.86 8.09 -1.01
CA ALA A 158 7.73 7.22 -1.28
C ALA A 158 7.81 5.89 -0.52
N LYS A 159 6.66 5.38 -0.10
CA LYS A 159 6.45 4.05 0.48
C LYS A 159 5.39 3.32 -0.33
N VAL A 160 5.69 2.09 -0.73
CA VAL A 160 4.73 1.19 -1.38
C VAL A 160 3.76 0.64 -0.32
N ALA A 161 2.47 0.68 -0.60
CA ALA A 161 1.39 0.27 0.29
C ALA A 161 0.36 -0.59 -0.44
N ASP A 162 -0.58 -1.17 0.32
CA ASP A 162 -1.69 -2.01 -0.16
C ASP A 162 -1.24 -3.35 -0.77
N PHE A 163 -0.96 -4.31 0.12
CA PHE A 163 -0.43 -5.63 -0.25
C PHE A 163 -1.53 -6.70 -0.35
N ARG A 164 -2.80 -6.30 -0.42
CA ARG A 164 -3.97 -7.20 -0.39
C ARG A 164 -3.99 -8.17 -1.56
N THR A 165 -3.57 -7.72 -2.75
CA THR A 165 -3.51 -8.53 -3.97
C THR A 165 -2.19 -9.28 -4.11
N SER A 166 -1.20 -8.93 -3.30
CA SER A 166 0.18 -9.42 -3.43
C SER A 166 0.28 -10.91 -3.19
N ARG A 167 1.29 -11.54 -3.80
CA ARG A 167 1.55 -12.97 -3.67
C ARG A 167 3.04 -13.23 -3.52
N SER A 168 3.38 -14.14 -2.61
CA SER A 168 4.70 -14.73 -2.55
C SER A 168 4.76 -15.92 -3.50
N ILE A 169 5.82 -16.02 -4.29
CA ILE A 169 6.00 -17.09 -5.27
C ILE A 169 7.35 -17.76 -5.05
N ALA A 170 7.36 -19.09 -5.14
CA ALA A 170 8.59 -19.86 -5.09
C ALA A 170 9.52 -19.48 -6.26
N ILE A 171 10.83 -19.50 -5.99
CA ILE A 171 11.88 -18.99 -6.90
C ILE A 171 11.93 -19.77 -8.23
N ASP A 172 11.39 -20.98 -8.28
CA ASP A 172 11.39 -21.88 -9.45
C ASP A 172 10.25 -21.62 -10.45
N GLN A 173 9.31 -20.73 -10.14
CA GLN A 173 8.20 -20.39 -11.03
C GLN A 173 8.49 -19.14 -11.86
N THR A 174 8.28 -19.23 -13.18
CA THR A 174 8.46 -18.09 -14.11
C THR A 174 7.25 -17.17 -14.19
N HIS A 175 6.07 -17.66 -13.79
CA HIS A 175 4.80 -16.95 -13.81
C HIS A 175 3.86 -17.48 -12.73
N LEU A 176 2.86 -16.68 -12.39
CA LEU A 176 1.75 -17.04 -11.51
C LEU A 176 0.47 -17.13 -12.33
N THR A 177 -0.11 -18.32 -12.43
CA THR A 177 -1.47 -18.47 -12.96
C THR A 177 -2.48 -18.11 -11.87
N THR A 178 -3.18 -16.99 -12.02
CA THR A 178 -4.10 -16.47 -11.01
C THR A 178 -5.17 -15.61 -11.64
N GLY A 179 -6.35 -15.52 -11.00
CA GLY A 179 -7.39 -14.58 -11.42
C GLY A 179 -6.86 -13.16 -11.53
N VAL A 180 -7.31 -12.43 -12.57
CA VAL A 180 -6.86 -11.07 -12.85
C VAL A 180 -7.27 -10.14 -11.69
N LYS A 181 -6.27 -9.61 -11.00
CA LYS A 181 -6.41 -8.58 -9.94
C LYS A 181 -5.49 -7.40 -10.25
N GLY A 182 -5.95 -6.21 -9.93
CA GLY A 182 -5.23 -4.95 -10.14
C GLY A 182 -6.15 -3.88 -10.69
N THR A 183 -5.58 -2.73 -11.03
CA THR A 183 -6.34 -1.55 -11.45
C THR A 183 -6.26 -1.33 -12.97
N ILE A 184 -7.42 -1.23 -13.63
CA ILE A 184 -7.52 -0.92 -15.05
C ILE A 184 -6.76 0.39 -15.34
N GLY A 185 -5.95 0.39 -16.40
CA GLY A 185 -5.01 1.47 -16.73
C GLY A 185 -3.57 1.21 -16.29
N TYR A 186 -3.37 0.39 -15.24
CA TYR A 186 -2.04 -0.03 -14.75
C TYR A 186 -1.75 -1.51 -15.03
N LEU A 187 -2.76 -2.28 -15.42
CA LEU A 187 -2.64 -3.71 -15.69
C LEU A 187 -1.78 -3.97 -16.93
N ASP A 188 -0.83 -4.89 -16.77
CA ASP A 188 -0.11 -5.51 -17.87
C ASP A 188 -1.10 -6.19 -18.84
N PRO A 189 -1.10 -5.83 -20.14
CA PRO A 189 -2.02 -6.38 -21.11
C PRO A 189 -1.83 -7.87 -21.34
N GLU A 190 -0.61 -8.41 -21.18
CA GLU A 190 -0.37 -9.84 -21.31
C GLU A 190 -0.99 -10.60 -20.15
N TYR A 191 -0.76 -10.15 -18.92
CA TYR A 191 -1.42 -10.70 -17.73
C TYR A 191 -2.95 -10.64 -17.83
N PHE A 192 -3.50 -9.52 -18.32
CA PHE A 192 -4.93 -9.34 -18.50
C PHE A 192 -5.54 -10.39 -19.45
N GLN A 193 -4.80 -10.78 -20.50
CA GLN A 193 -5.27 -11.74 -21.50
C GLN A 193 -5.03 -13.20 -21.09
N THR A 194 -3.88 -13.49 -20.48
CA THR A 194 -3.42 -14.86 -20.22
C THR A 194 -3.72 -15.35 -18.82
N SER A 195 -4.04 -14.44 -17.89
CA SER A 195 -4.08 -14.69 -16.45
C SER A 195 -2.74 -15.20 -15.86
N GLN A 196 -1.63 -14.99 -16.59
CA GLN A 196 -0.28 -15.31 -16.16
C GLN A 196 0.42 -14.03 -15.71
N PHE A 197 0.57 -13.86 -14.40
CA PHE A 197 1.30 -12.73 -13.84
C PHE A 197 2.80 -13.04 -13.86
N MET A 198 3.61 -12.13 -14.38
CA MET A 198 5.06 -12.29 -14.49
C MET A 198 5.80 -11.21 -13.71
N ASP A 199 7.11 -11.40 -13.54
CA ASP A 199 7.99 -10.39 -12.93
C ASP A 199 7.90 -9.01 -13.59
N LYS A 200 7.62 -8.99 -14.90
CA LYS A 200 7.51 -7.75 -15.68
C LYS A 200 6.16 -7.05 -15.49
N SER A 201 5.15 -7.74 -14.96
CA SER A 201 3.80 -7.18 -14.84
C SER A 201 3.75 -6.03 -13.82
N ASP A 202 4.46 -6.13 -12.68
CA ASP A 202 4.63 -5.00 -11.75
C ASP A 202 5.43 -3.84 -12.38
N MET A 203 6.38 -4.15 -13.28
CA MET A 203 7.17 -3.13 -13.99
C MET A 203 6.37 -2.41 -15.07
N TYR A 204 5.39 -3.06 -15.68
CA TYR A 204 4.43 -2.40 -16.56
C TYR A 204 3.64 -1.34 -15.80
N GLY A 205 3.04 -1.70 -14.65
CA GLY A 205 2.32 -0.75 -13.80
C GLY A 205 3.21 0.40 -13.31
N PHE A 206 4.47 0.10 -12.95
CA PHE A 206 5.45 1.13 -12.61
C PHE A 206 5.76 2.06 -13.80
N GLY A 207 5.85 1.53 -15.02
CA GLY A 207 6.00 2.30 -16.25
C GLY A 207 4.86 3.30 -16.45
N VAL A 208 3.61 2.90 -16.16
CA VAL A 208 2.46 3.82 -16.17
C VAL A 208 2.65 4.94 -15.14
N VAL A 209 3.11 4.63 -13.93
CA VAL A 209 3.38 5.66 -12.90
C VAL A 209 4.50 6.62 -13.33
N LEU A 210 5.54 6.13 -14.03
CA LEU A 210 6.57 7.00 -14.60
C LEU A 210 5.97 7.97 -15.63
N VAL A 211 5.02 7.50 -16.45
CA VAL A 211 4.30 8.36 -17.40
C VAL A 211 3.47 9.41 -16.66
N GLU A 212 2.77 9.03 -15.57
CA GLU A 212 2.04 10.01 -14.75
C GLU A 212 2.98 11.09 -14.18
N LEU A 213 4.14 10.69 -13.62
CA LEU A 213 5.15 11.61 -13.10
C LEU A 213 5.68 12.59 -14.17
N LEU A 214 5.65 12.21 -15.45
CA LEU A 214 6.11 13.03 -16.57
C LEU A 214 5.03 13.98 -17.11
N ILE A 215 3.76 13.56 -17.14
CA ILE A 215 2.69 14.23 -17.89
C ILE A 215 1.86 15.20 -17.03
N PHE A 216 1.72 14.98 -15.72
CA PHE A 216 0.98 15.93 -14.89
C PHE A 216 1.87 17.16 -14.57
N TYR A 217 1.70 18.22 -15.36
CA TYR A 217 2.30 19.56 -15.26
C TYR A 217 1.24 20.65 -15.28
#